data_AF-A0A142LIY9-F1
#
_entry.id   AF-A0A142LIY9-F1
#
_cell.length_a   1.000
_cell.length_b   1.000
_cell.length_c   1.000
_cell.angle_alpha   90.00
_cell.angle_beta   90.00
_cell.angle_gamma   90.00
#
_symmetry.space_group_name_H-M   'P 1'
#
loop_
_entity.id
_entity.type
_entity.pdbx_description
1 polymer ?
#
loop_
_entity_poly.entity_id
_entity_poly.type
_entity_poly.pdbx_seq_one_letter_code
_entity_poly.pdbx_strand_id
1 'polypeptide(L)'
;MAVYDSEEAERIAALKDWWAKWGNLVLAITILFLLAIAGAQGWRYYQKQQIVEAETLFVSVQKVAQEALVSKDWKKLSSAATALADKYPSTFYATDAQLMAAKAAFDADALTETKAHLQWVVDRGLATHQMVARVRLAAVLFDEKKYDDALKTLDAIKADTFTSLAADLKGDILAAQGRRDEARAAYQLAVDKADARSPLKPISQDKLDAFGGAAEKVAEAKTDAGAKK
;
A
#
# COMPACT_ATOMS: atom_id res chain seq x y z
N MET A 1 40.93 3.14 -60.99
CA MET A 1 40.90 3.37 -59.53
C MET A 1 40.61 4.84 -59.16
N ALA A 2 39.84 5.62 -59.93
CA ALA A 2 39.60 7.05 -59.65
C ALA A 2 38.12 7.41 -59.38
N VAL A 3 37.20 6.45 -59.46
CA VAL A 3 35.76 6.68 -59.21
C VAL A 3 35.39 6.48 -57.73
N TYR A 4 36.19 5.70 -57.00
CA TYR A 4 35.97 5.45 -55.57
C TYR A 4 36.27 6.69 -54.71
N ASP A 5 37.26 7.48 -55.13
CA ASP A 5 37.74 8.68 -54.42
C ASP A 5 36.74 9.86 -54.52
N SER A 6 36.02 9.99 -55.65
CA SER A 6 35.01 11.05 -55.81
C SER A 6 33.75 10.81 -54.98
N GLU A 7 33.27 9.56 -54.90
CA GLU A 7 32.14 9.22 -54.02
C GLU A 7 32.50 9.36 -52.53
N GLU A 8 33.73 9.03 -52.16
CA GLU A 8 34.23 9.23 -50.79
C GLU A 8 34.31 10.72 -50.43
N ALA A 9 34.81 11.56 -51.34
CA ALA A 9 34.85 13.01 -51.15
C ALA A 9 33.45 13.64 -51.01
N GLU A 10 32.48 13.21 -51.82
CA GLU A 10 31.10 13.68 -51.73
C GLU A 10 30.43 13.27 -50.41
N ARG A 11 30.67 12.04 -49.94
CA ARG A 11 30.17 11.57 -48.64
C ARG A 11 30.75 12.37 -47.47
N ILE A 12 32.05 12.67 -47.52
CA ILE A 12 32.72 13.47 -46.48
C ILE A 12 32.20 14.92 -46.49
N ALA A 13 31.98 15.51 -47.67
CA ALA A 13 31.40 16.85 -47.80
C ALA A 13 29.98 16.91 -47.23
N ALA A 14 29.13 15.92 -47.54
CA ALA A 14 27.78 15.82 -46.99
C ALA A 14 27.75 15.68 -45.46
N LEU A 15 28.69 14.91 -44.88
CA LEU A 15 28.83 14.77 -43.43
C LEU A 15 29.27 16.08 -42.77
N LYS A 16 30.24 16.80 -43.38
CA LYS A 16 30.69 18.11 -42.91
C LYS A 16 29.55 19.13 -42.89
N ASP A 17 28.75 19.17 -43.95
CA ASP A 17 27.60 20.08 -44.06
C ASP A 17 26.50 19.74 -43.04
N TRP A 18 26.24 18.46 -42.82
CA TRP A 18 25.29 18.01 -41.79
C TRP A 18 25.78 18.40 -40.40
N TRP A 19 27.06 18.19 -40.09
CA TRP A 19 27.64 18.57 -38.81
C TRP A 19 27.67 20.08 -38.61
N ALA A 20 27.97 20.86 -39.65
CA ALA A 20 27.92 22.32 -39.57
C ALA A 20 26.50 22.83 -39.26
N LYS A 21 25.46 22.15 -39.77
CA LYS A 21 24.05 22.49 -39.53
C LYS A 21 23.51 21.98 -38.19
N TRP A 22 23.86 20.76 -37.78
CA TRP A 22 23.24 20.07 -36.63
C TRP A 22 24.18 19.77 -35.46
N GLY A 23 25.50 19.92 -35.63
CA GLY A 23 26.51 19.55 -34.63
C GLY A 23 26.32 20.26 -33.28
N ASN A 24 26.00 21.55 -33.29
CA ASN A 24 25.69 22.30 -32.06
C ASN A 24 24.44 21.77 -31.36
N LEU A 25 23.40 21.39 -32.12
CA LEU A 25 22.17 20.85 -31.56
C LEU A 25 22.39 19.44 -30.99
N VAL A 26 23.12 18.58 -31.70
CA VAL A 26 23.50 17.25 -31.23
C VAL A 26 24.35 17.34 -29.96
N LEU A 27 25.29 18.28 -29.90
CA LEU A 27 26.12 18.52 -28.73
C LEU A 27 25.30 19.05 -27.55
N ALA A 28 24.40 20.01 -27.78
CA ALA A 28 23.50 20.53 -26.75
C ALA A 28 22.59 19.45 -26.16
N ILE A 29 21.98 18.61 -27.02
CA ILE A 29 21.15 17.47 -26.58
C ILE A 29 21.99 16.46 -25.79
N THR A 30 23.19 16.15 -26.27
CA THR A 30 24.11 15.23 -25.57
C THR A 30 24.47 15.75 -24.18
N ILE A 31 24.79 17.04 -24.03
CA ILE A 31 25.07 17.65 -22.73
C ILE A 31 23.85 17.57 -21.82
N LEU A 32 22.67 17.95 -22.33
CA LEU A 32 21.43 17.90 -21.54
C LEU A 32 21.12 16.48 -21.07
N PHE A 33 21.34 15.47 -21.92
CA PHE A 33 21.20 14.06 -21.59
C PHE A 33 22.18 13.62 -20.48
N LEU A 34 23.45 14.00 -20.58
CA LEU A 34 24.45 13.69 -19.55
C LEU A 34 24.14 14.36 -18.21
N LEU A 35 23.67 15.61 -18.22
CA LEU A 35 23.24 16.33 -17.02
C LEU A 35 22.03 15.65 -16.37
N ALA A 36 21.06 15.18 -17.16
CA ALA A 36 19.92 14.43 -16.66
C ALA A 36 20.35 13.11 -15.98
N ILE A 37 21.30 12.37 -16.57
CA ILE A 37 21.85 11.15 -15.97
C ILE A 37 22.62 11.47 -14.68
N ALA A 38 23.48 12.48 -14.69
CA ALA A 38 24.27 12.87 -13.52
C ALA A 38 23.35 13.31 -12.36
N GLY A 39 22.30 14.08 -12.66
CA GLY A 39 21.27 14.45 -11.70
C GLY A 39 20.54 13.24 -11.13
N ALA A 40 20.12 12.30 -11.99
CA ALA A 40 19.45 11.08 -11.55
C ALA A 40 20.36 10.18 -10.68
N GLN A 41 21.65 10.07 -11.01
CA GLN A 41 22.62 9.32 -10.21
C GLN A 41 22.90 9.99 -8.85
N GLY A 42 23.07 11.32 -8.85
CA GLY A 42 23.25 12.09 -7.61
C GLY A 42 22.04 11.94 -6.68
N TRP A 43 20.83 12.04 -7.22
CA TRP A 43 19.60 11.82 -6.46
C TRP A 43 19.49 10.40 -5.89
N ARG A 44 19.80 9.38 -6.70
CA ARG A 44 19.81 7.98 -6.25
C ARG A 44 20.84 7.73 -5.15
N TYR A 45 22.02 8.33 -5.26
CA TYR A 45 23.04 8.24 -4.21
C TYR A 45 22.56 8.87 -2.90
N TYR A 46 21.96 10.05 -2.98
CA TYR A 46 21.38 10.73 -1.82
C TYR A 46 20.25 9.91 -1.16
N GLN A 47 19.34 9.34 -1.96
CA GLN A 47 18.30 8.42 -1.44
C GLN A 47 18.90 7.20 -0.77
N LYS A 48 19.97 6.61 -1.34
CA LYS A 48 20.66 5.47 -0.73
C LYS A 48 21.26 5.81 0.63
N GLN A 49 21.87 6.99 0.76
CA GLN A 49 22.40 7.46 2.05
C GLN A 49 21.29 7.62 3.09
N GLN A 50 20.16 8.24 2.71
CA GLN A 50 19.00 8.33 3.60
C GLN A 50 18.50 6.96 4.09
N ILE A 51 18.50 5.95 3.21
CA ILE A 51 18.06 4.59 3.59
C ILE A 51 19.00 3.97 4.64
N VAL A 52 20.32 4.12 4.48
CA VAL A 52 21.32 3.58 5.41
C VAL A 52 21.25 4.29 6.78
N GLU A 53 21.09 5.60 6.78
CA GLU A 53 20.92 6.36 8.02
C GLU A 53 19.58 6.03 8.72
N ALA A 54 18.50 5.90 7.94
CA ALA A 54 17.19 5.49 8.44
C ALA A 54 17.22 4.09 9.04
N GLU A 55 17.93 3.14 8.43
CA GLU A 55 18.13 1.79 8.97
C GLU A 55 18.80 1.84 10.35
N THR A 56 19.87 2.64 10.48
CA THR A 56 20.60 2.78 11.74
C THR A 56 19.70 3.33 12.86
N LEU A 57 18.91 4.35 12.55
CA LEU A 57 17.95 4.90 13.51
C LEU A 57 16.81 3.91 13.81
N PHE A 58 16.37 3.14 12.81
CA PHE A 58 15.33 2.13 12.96
C PHE A 58 15.72 0.99 13.90
N VAL A 59 16.99 0.58 13.94
CA VAL A 59 17.47 -0.38 14.96
C VAL A 59 17.20 0.13 16.37
N SER A 60 17.34 1.44 16.61
CA SER A 60 17.00 2.02 17.91
C SER A 60 15.49 2.01 18.19
N VAL A 61 14.66 2.25 17.15
CA VAL A 61 13.20 2.13 17.25
C VAL A 61 12.78 0.70 17.59
N GLN A 62 13.39 -0.30 16.95
CA GLN A 62 13.12 -1.71 17.24
C GLN A 62 13.49 -2.07 18.69
N LYS A 63 14.60 -1.56 19.20
CA LYS A 63 14.96 -1.74 20.61
C LYS A 63 13.93 -1.11 21.54
N VAL A 64 13.49 0.12 21.27
CA VAL A 64 12.41 0.78 22.03
C VAL A 64 11.11 -0.02 21.94
N ALA A 65 10.79 -0.60 20.79
CA ALA A 65 9.60 -1.44 20.63
C ALA A 65 9.68 -2.70 21.50
N GLN A 66 10.84 -3.35 21.56
CA GLN A 66 11.05 -4.49 22.45
C GLN A 66 10.93 -4.10 23.93
N GLU A 67 11.50 -2.96 24.33
CA GLU A 67 11.35 -2.41 25.68
C GLU A 67 9.88 -2.10 26.01
N ALA A 68 9.12 -1.58 25.03
CA ALA A 68 7.71 -1.24 25.18
C ALA A 68 6.82 -2.48 25.41
N LEU A 69 7.20 -3.67 24.92
CA LEU A 69 6.46 -4.90 25.22
C LEU A 69 6.45 -5.25 26.72
N VAL A 70 7.52 -4.88 27.44
CA VAL A 70 7.66 -5.15 28.88
C VAL A 70 7.17 -3.96 29.70
N SER A 71 7.62 -2.75 29.35
CA SER A 71 7.32 -1.52 30.09
C SER A 71 5.93 -0.94 29.80
N LYS A 72 5.27 -1.40 28.73
CA LYS A 72 4.04 -0.82 28.17
C LYS A 72 4.14 0.67 27.80
N ASP A 73 5.36 1.17 27.61
CA ASP A 73 5.61 2.55 27.21
C ASP A 73 5.49 2.73 25.69
N TRP A 74 4.26 2.72 25.20
CA TRP A 74 3.96 2.95 23.78
C TRP A 74 4.29 4.38 23.34
N LYS A 75 4.31 5.36 24.26
CA LYS A 75 4.59 6.78 23.96
C LYS A 75 6.04 6.98 23.54
N LYS A 76 6.98 6.31 24.21
CA LYS A 76 8.39 6.31 23.81
C LYS A 76 8.58 5.76 22.39
N LEU A 77 7.88 4.68 22.06
CA LEU A 77 7.90 4.12 20.69
C LEU A 77 7.28 5.08 19.67
N SER A 78 6.13 5.69 19.98
CA SER A 78 5.47 6.69 19.14
C SER A 78 6.38 7.87 18.84
N SER A 79 7.07 8.40 19.85
CA SER A 79 8.04 9.49 19.69
C SER A 79 9.23 9.07 18.80
N ALA A 80 9.80 7.89 19.05
CA ALA A 80 10.93 7.37 18.25
C ALA A 80 10.53 7.14 16.78
N ALA A 81 9.35 6.58 16.54
CA ALA A 81 8.82 6.37 15.19
C ALA A 81 8.55 7.70 14.47
N THR A 82 8.05 8.71 15.18
CA THR A 82 7.79 10.06 14.63
C THR A 82 9.09 10.76 14.27
N ALA A 83 10.10 10.70 15.14
CA ALA A 83 11.42 11.26 14.86
C ALA A 83 12.09 10.62 13.63
N LEU A 84 11.94 9.30 13.43
CA LEU A 84 12.42 8.62 12.24
C LEU A 84 11.65 9.07 10.98
N ALA A 85 10.33 9.15 11.09
CA ALA A 85 9.43 9.58 10.01
C ALA A 85 9.67 11.03 9.58
N ASP A 86 9.97 11.93 10.50
CA ASP A 86 10.26 13.34 10.19
C ASP A 86 11.59 13.51 9.44
N LYS A 87 12.59 12.68 9.78
CA LYS A 87 13.92 12.73 9.15
C LYS A 87 13.98 12.01 7.80
N TYR A 88 13.34 10.85 7.70
CA TYR A 88 13.46 9.98 6.54
C TYR A 88 12.09 9.47 6.03
N PRO A 89 11.14 10.39 5.72
CA PRO A 89 9.73 10.06 5.48
C PRO A 89 9.49 9.09 4.32
N SER A 90 10.35 9.12 3.30
CA SER A 90 10.21 8.29 2.10
C SER A 90 10.83 6.89 2.22
N THR A 91 11.36 6.54 3.40
CA THR A 91 12.03 5.25 3.59
C THR A 91 11.06 4.15 4.03
N PHE A 92 11.40 2.90 3.69
CA PHE A 92 10.71 1.73 4.21
C PHE A 92 10.67 1.75 5.74
N TYR A 93 11.80 2.06 6.37
CA TYR A 93 11.98 2.08 7.82
C TYR A 93 11.08 3.08 8.54
N ALA A 94 10.91 4.30 8.01
CA ALA A 94 9.97 5.27 8.56
C ALA A 94 8.53 4.74 8.54
N THR A 95 8.15 4.11 7.42
CA THR A 95 6.80 3.58 7.27
C THR A 95 6.55 2.39 8.22
N ASP A 96 7.52 1.48 8.34
CA ASP A 96 7.41 0.32 9.22
C ASP A 96 7.39 0.73 10.70
N ALA A 97 8.21 1.71 11.10
CA ALA A 97 8.19 2.26 12.46
C ALA A 97 6.83 2.86 12.84
N GLN A 98 6.17 3.55 11.90
CA GLN A 98 4.84 4.10 12.13
C GLN A 98 3.79 3.00 12.29
N LEU A 99 3.88 1.90 11.53
CA LEU A 99 3.02 0.72 11.73
C LEU A 99 3.27 0.03 13.07
N MET A 100 4.53 -0.03 13.53
CA MET A 100 4.88 -0.55 14.86
C MET A 100 4.30 0.32 15.98
N ALA A 101 4.45 1.64 15.87
CA ALA A 101 3.88 2.60 16.82
C ALA A 101 2.35 2.54 16.86
N ALA A 102 1.70 2.45 15.69
CA ALA A 102 0.25 2.26 15.60
C ALA A 102 -0.21 1.02 16.37
N LYS A 103 0.49 -0.12 16.20
CA LYS A 103 0.20 -1.36 16.92
C LYS A 103 0.36 -1.19 18.42
N ALA A 104 1.48 -0.63 18.89
CA ALA A 104 1.72 -0.46 20.32
C ALA A 104 0.70 0.50 20.97
N ALA A 105 0.33 1.58 20.27
CA ALA A 105 -0.74 2.48 20.71
C ALA A 105 -2.09 1.75 20.77
N PHE A 106 -2.40 0.91 19.79
CA PHE A 106 -3.65 0.13 19.77
C PHE A 106 -3.71 -0.87 20.93
N ASP A 107 -2.62 -1.61 21.16
CA ASP A 107 -2.50 -2.56 22.28
C ASP A 107 -2.61 -1.86 23.66
N ALA A 108 -2.42 -0.55 23.70
CA ALA A 108 -2.56 0.30 24.87
C ALA A 108 -3.87 1.11 24.91
N ASP A 109 -4.84 0.79 24.05
CA ASP A 109 -6.15 1.47 23.91
C ASP A 109 -6.05 2.98 23.55
N ALA A 110 -4.90 3.42 23.03
CA ALA A 110 -4.65 4.79 22.60
C ALA A 110 -5.12 5.03 21.15
N LEU A 111 -6.41 4.82 20.89
CA LEU A 111 -6.99 4.81 19.53
C LEU A 111 -6.77 6.09 18.72
N THR A 112 -6.72 7.25 19.38
CA THR A 112 -6.38 8.53 18.72
C THR A 112 -5.00 8.48 18.08
N GLU A 113 -4.00 7.99 18.80
CA GLU A 113 -2.63 7.88 18.31
C GLU A 113 -2.46 6.73 17.32
N THR A 114 -3.17 5.62 17.53
CA THR A 114 -3.26 4.54 16.53
C THR A 114 -3.69 5.09 15.18
N LYS A 115 -4.78 5.87 15.14
CA LYS A 115 -5.27 6.47 13.89
C LYS A 115 -4.27 7.47 13.33
N ALA A 116 -3.64 8.30 14.15
CA ALA A 116 -2.65 9.27 13.69
C ALA A 116 -1.48 8.59 12.96
N HIS A 117 -0.92 7.53 13.55
CA HIS A 117 0.15 6.75 12.95
C HIS A 117 -0.29 6.02 11.67
N LEU A 118 -1.47 5.38 11.68
CA LEU A 118 -2.00 4.71 10.49
C LEU A 118 -2.28 5.70 9.36
N GLN A 119 -2.87 6.86 9.67
CA GLN A 119 -3.15 7.91 8.70
C GLN A 119 -1.87 8.46 8.10
N TRP A 120 -0.83 8.67 8.90
CA TRP A 120 0.48 9.06 8.38
C TRP A 120 1.01 8.06 7.35
N VAL A 121 0.88 6.75 7.62
CA VAL A 121 1.29 5.71 6.67
C VAL A 121 0.43 5.72 5.41
N VAL A 122 -0.89 5.93 5.55
CA VAL A 122 -1.81 6.06 4.42
C VAL A 122 -1.43 7.22 3.50
N ASP A 123 -0.99 8.34 4.06
CA ASP A 123 -0.71 9.56 3.30
C ASP A 123 0.71 9.61 2.72
N ARG A 124 1.68 9.05 3.45
CA ARG A 124 3.13 9.24 3.17
C ARG A 124 3.91 7.96 3.00
N GLY A 125 3.37 6.83 3.45
CA GLY A 125 4.06 5.55 3.44
C GLY A 125 4.26 4.96 2.04
N LEU A 126 5.09 3.93 1.96
CA LEU A 126 5.23 3.14 0.74
C LEU A 126 3.91 2.43 0.36
N ALA A 127 3.66 2.26 -0.94
CA ALA A 127 2.40 1.71 -1.46
C ALA A 127 1.98 0.38 -0.81
N THR A 128 2.93 -0.51 -0.53
CA THR A 128 2.66 -1.80 0.15
C THR A 128 2.15 -1.61 1.58
N HIS A 129 2.77 -0.71 2.34
CA HIS A 129 2.38 -0.40 3.72
C HIS A 129 1.11 0.46 3.78
N GLN A 130 0.87 1.32 2.79
CA GLN A 130 -0.38 2.07 2.69
C GLN A 130 -1.59 1.13 2.68
N MET A 131 -1.52 0.03 1.94
CA MET A 131 -2.63 -0.95 1.91
C MET A 131 -2.86 -1.59 3.28
N VAL A 132 -1.80 -1.99 3.98
CA VAL A 132 -1.87 -2.51 5.35
C VAL A 132 -2.48 -1.48 6.30
N ALA A 133 -2.02 -0.23 6.20
CA ALA A 133 -2.51 0.85 7.06
C ALA A 133 -3.99 1.17 6.79
N ARG A 134 -4.45 1.14 5.53
CA ARG A 134 -5.86 1.32 5.18
C ARG A 134 -6.75 0.26 5.80
N VAL A 135 -6.39 -1.02 5.70
CA VAL A 135 -7.17 -2.11 6.32
C VAL A 135 -7.24 -1.92 7.83
N ARG A 136 -6.11 -1.66 8.49
CA ARG A 136 -6.05 -1.46 9.94
C ARG A 136 -6.81 -0.20 10.39
N LEU A 137 -6.71 0.89 9.63
CA LEU A 137 -7.41 2.14 9.92
C LEU A 137 -8.92 1.94 9.79
N ALA A 138 -9.37 1.23 8.76
CA ALA A 138 -10.77 0.88 8.59
C ALA A 138 -11.29 0.01 9.75
N ALA A 139 -10.48 -0.93 10.26
CA ALA A 139 -10.85 -1.72 11.44
C ALA A 139 -11.02 -0.84 12.70
N VAL A 140 -10.10 0.10 12.95
CA VAL A 140 -10.23 1.04 14.08
C VAL A 140 -11.45 1.94 13.92
N LEU A 141 -11.72 2.44 12.70
CA LEU A 141 -12.92 3.23 12.41
C LEU A 141 -14.21 2.40 12.57
N PHE A 142 -14.17 1.11 12.24
CA PHE A 142 -15.27 0.18 12.44
C PHE A 142 -15.58 -0.01 13.93
N ASP A 143 -14.56 -0.19 14.76
CA ASP A 143 -14.70 -0.27 16.23
C ASP A 143 -15.28 1.02 16.82
N GLU A 144 -14.90 2.18 16.27
CA GLU A 144 -15.49 3.48 16.60
C GLU A 144 -16.90 3.70 16.01
N LYS A 145 -17.47 2.71 15.31
CA LYS A 145 -18.76 2.77 14.59
C LYS A 145 -18.83 3.84 13.50
N LYS A 146 -17.68 4.30 12.99
CA LYS A 146 -17.57 5.21 11.85
C LYS A 146 -17.60 4.45 10.53
N TYR A 147 -18.73 3.78 10.29
CA TYR A 147 -18.88 2.83 9.19
C TYR A 147 -18.60 3.44 7.81
N ASP A 148 -19.12 4.65 7.54
CA ASP A 148 -18.92 5.28 6.23
C ASP A 148 -17.46 5.64 5.97
N ASP A 149 -16.73 6.09 6.98
CA ASP A 149 -15.31 6.41 6.86
C ASP A 149 -14.46 5.13 6.73
N ALA A 150 -14.83 4.07 7.45
CA ALA A 150 -14.20 2.75 7.32
C ALA A 150 -14.36 2.21 5.88
N LEU A 151 -15.58 2.27 5.32
CA LEU A 151 -15.86 1.84 3.94
C LEU A 151 -15.07 2.67 2.92
N LYS A 152 -15.05 4.00 3.06
CA LYS A 152 -14.24 4.88 2.19
C LYS A 152 -12.76 4.55 2.24
N THR A 153 -12.25 4.22 3.44
CA THR A 153 -10.85 3.84 3.64
C THR A 153 -10.52 2.55 2.89
N LEU A 154 -11.42 1.56 2.90
CA LEU A 154 -11.25 0.30 2.18
C LEU A 154 -11.40 0.45 0.66
N ASP A 155 -12.32 1.29 0.18
CA ASP A 155 -12.55 1.50 -1.26
C ASP A 155 -11.34 2.13 -1.98
N ALA A 156 -10.43 2.75 -1.23
CA ALA A 156 -9.15 3.26 -1.73
C ALA A 156 -8.09 2.16 -1.97
N ILE A 157 -8.31 0.94 -1.51
CA ILE A 157 -7.42 -0.20 -1.77
C ILE A 157 -7.67 -0.70 -3.19
N LYS A 158 -6.66 -0.59 -4.04
CA LYS A 158 -6.71 -1.02 -5.46
C LYS A 158 -5.84 -2.24 -5.77
N ALA A 159 -5.04 -2.70 -4.81
CA ALA A 159 -4.15 -3.84 -5.02
C ALA A 159 -4.93 -5.15 -4.91
N ASP A 160 -4.84 -6.00 -5.93
CA ASP A 160 -5.52 -7.30 -5.98
C ASP A 160 -5.16 -8.18 -4.77
N THR A 161 -3.91 -8.12 -4.31
CA THR A 161 -3.41 -8.88 -3.14
C THR A 161 -4.12 -8.55 -1.83
N PHE A 162 -4.74 -7.37 -1.71
CA PHE A 162 -5.49 -6.96 -0.52
C PHE A 162 -7.01 -7.04 -0.71
N THR A 163 -7.48 -7.40 -1.91
CA THR A 163 -8.91 -7.39 -2.23
C THR A 163 -9.69 -8.34 -1.33
N SER A 164 -9.18 -9.56 -1.10
CA SER A 164 -9.83 -10.53 -0.22
C SER A 164 -9.99 -10.00 1.21
N LEU A 165 -8.91 -9.46 1.77
CA LEU A 165 -8.89 -8.91 3.13
C LEU A 165 -9.78 -7.67 3.28
N ALA A 166 -9.75 -6.76 2.30
CA ALA A 166 -10.59 -5.57 2.31
C ALA A 166 -12.07 -5.93 2.15
N ALA A 167 -12.40 -6.91 1.31
CA ALA A 167 -13.76 -7.36 1.09
C ALA A 167 -14.34 -8.06 2.33
N ASP A 168 -13.54 -8.85 3.05
CA ASP A 168 -13.97 -9.49 4.30
C ASP A 168 -14.36 -8.45 5.36
N LEU A 169 -13.49 -7.47 5.62
CA LEU A 169 -13.80 -6.39 6.57
C LEU A 169 -14.95 -5.50 6.10
N LYS A 170 -15.08 -5.27 4.79
CA LYS A 170 -16.23 -4.56 4.21
C LYS A 170 -17.53 -5.31 4.49
N GLY A 171 -17.52 -6.64 4.40
CA GLY A 171 -18.64 -7.48 4.79
C GLY A 171 -19.03 -7.28 6.25
N ASP A 172 -18.06 -7.29 7.16
CA ASP A 172 -18.29 -7.08 8.60
C ASP A 172 -18.91 -5.71 8.90
N ILE A 173 -18.41 -4.66 8.24
CA ILE A 173 -18.94 -3.30 8.39
C ILE A 173 -20.39 -3.22 7.88
N LEU A 174 -20.66 -3.76 6.70
CA LEU A 174 -22.00 -3.77 6.09
C LEU A 174 -22.99 -4.60 6.92
N ALA A 175 -22.54 -5.73 7.46
CA ALA A 175 -23.31 -6.57 8.36
C ALA A 175 -23.73 -5.81 9.62
N ALA A 176 -22.81 -5.07 10.24
CA ALA A 176 -23.10 -4.23 11.41
C ALA A 176 -24.08 -3.10 11.11
N GLN A 177 -24.12 -2.61 9.86
CA GLN A 177 -25.12 -1.66 9.38
C GLN A 177 -26.47 -2.30 9.02
N GLY A 178 -26.62 -3.63 9.15
CA GLY A 178 -27.83 -4.35 8.76
C GLY A 178 -27.99 -4.58 7.25
N ARG A 179 -26.98 -4.22 6.44
CA ARG A 179 -26.98 -4.32 4.97
C ARG A 179 -26.62 -5.75 4.53
N ARG A 180 -27.48 -6.71 4.86
CA ARG A 180 -27.17 -8.16 4.75
C ARG A 180 -26.81 -8.62 3.33
N ASP A 181 -27.51 -8.16 2.31
CA ASP A 181 -27.24 -8.61 0.93
C ASP A 181 -25.91 -8.06 0.41
N GLU A 182 -25.58 -6.82 0.76
CA GLU A 182 -24.29 -6.20 0.42
C GLU A 182 -23.14 -6.85 1.21
N ALA A 183 -23.37 -7.19 2.48
CA ALA A 183 -22.40 -7.94 3.28
C ALA A 183 -22.12 -9.31 2.67
N ARG A 184 -23.16 -10.05 2.26
CA ARG A 184 -23.01 -11.33 1.56
C ARG A 184 -22.19 -11.20 0.29
N ALA A 185 -22.46 -10.19 -0.54
CA ALA A 185 -21.70 -9.93 -1.76
C ALA A 185 -20.22 -9.62 -1.46
N ALA A 186 -19.94 -8.87 -0.38
CA ALA A 186 -18.58 -8.59 0.04
C ALA A 186 -17.84 -9.85 0.54
N TYR A 187 -18.50 -10.71 1.33
CA TYR A 187 -17.90 -11.98 1.75
C TYR A 187 -17.65 -12.94 0.58
N GLN A 188 -18.56 -13.00 -0.39
CA GLN A 188 -18.35 -13.79 -1.61
C GLN A 188 -17.10 -13.32 -2.35
N LEU A 189 -16.97 -12.00 -2.56
CA LEU A 189 -15.77 -11.43 -3.17
C LEU A 189 -14.51 -11.75 -2.36
N ALA A 190 -14.59 -11.76 -1.02
CA ALA A 190 -13.49 -12.12 -0.15
C ALA A 190 -13.02 -13.56 -0.38
N VAL A 191 -13.95 -14.52 -0.46
CA VAL A 191 -13.66 -15.94 -0.74
C VAL A 191 -13.10 -16.13 -2.15
N ASP A 192 -13.70 -15.49 -3.16
CA ASP A 192 -13.31 -15.64 -4.56
C ASP A 192 -11.89 -15.12 -4.82
N LYS A 193 -11.52 -14.04 -4.12
CA LYS A 193 -10.21 -13.39 -4.25
C LYS A 193 -9.17 -13.92 -3.26
N ALA A 194 -9.56 -14.79 -2.32
CA ALA A 194 -8.63 -15.37 -1.38
C ALA A 194 -7.70 -16.37 -2.08
N ASP A 195 -6.40 -16.25 -1.82
CA ASP A 195 -5.43 -17.28 -2.19
C ASP A 195 -5.82 -18.62 -1.55
N ALA A 196 -5.63 -19.73 -2.27
CA ALA A 196 -6.02 -21.06 -1.78
C ALA A 196 -5.31 -21.48 -0.48
N ARG A 197 -4.13 -20.92 -0.19
CA ARG A 197 -3.38 -21.16 1.05
C ARG A 197 -3.66 -20.11 2.12
N SER A 198 -4.49 -19.11 1.83
CA SER A 198 -4.82 -18.06 2.79
C SER A 198 -5.67 -18.62 3.93
N PRO A 199 -5.28 -18.42 5.20
CA PRO A 199 -6.11 -18.79 6.34
C PRO A 199 -7.39 -17.95 6.43
N LEU A 200 -7.48 -16.83 5.69
CA LEU A 200 -8.68 -16.00 5.63
C LEU A 200 -9.82 -16.67 4.88
N LYS A 201 -9.51 -17.49 3.86
CA LYS A 201 -10.53 -18.10 3.00
C LYS A 201 -11.60 -18.89 3.76
N PRO A 202 -11.26 -19.85 4.66
CA PRO A 202 -12.28 -20.56 5.43
C PRO A 202 -13.08 -19.62 6.35
N ILE A 203 -12.44 -18.60 6.94
CA ILE A 203 -13.12 -17.63 7.81
C ILE A 203 -14.17 -16.83 7.02
N SER A 204 -13.80 -16.33 5.84
CA SER A 204 -14.74 -15.61 4.97
C SER A 204 -15.84 -16.52 4.44
N GLN A 205 -15.58 -17.81 4.23
CA GLN A 205 -16.60 -18.80 3.85
C GLN A 205 -17.61 -19.01 4.98
N ASP A 206 -17.15 -19.21 6.21
CA ASP A 206 -18.04 -19.38 7.36
C ASP A 206 -18.94 -18.14 7.56
N LYS A 207 -18.36 -16.93 7.39
CA LYS A 207 -19.12 -15.68 7.39
C LYS A 207 -20.14 -15.64 6.24
N LEU A 208 -19.74 -15.98 5.02
CA LEU A 208 -20.64 -16.03 3.86
C LEU A 208 -21.83 -16.98 4.12
N ASP A 209 -21.57 -18.17 4.63
CA ASP A 209 -22.56 -19.21 4.89
C ASP A 209 -23.55 -18.77 5.99
N ALA A 210 -23.07 -18.08 7.02
CA ALA A 210 -23.93 -17.49 8.05
C ALA A 210 -24.93 -16.45 7.48
N PHE A 211 -24.59 -15.81 6.35
CA PHE A 211 -25.50 -14.92 5.63
C PHE A 211 -26.30 -15.64 4.54
N GLY A 212 -25.83 -16.77 4.00
CA GLY A 212 -26.51 -17.61 3.01
C GLY A 212 -27.62 -18.50 3.57
N GLY A 213 -27.40 -19.13 4.73
CA GLY A 213 -28.31 -20.12 5.31
C GLY A 213 -29.70 -19.58 5.72
N ALA A 214 -29.86 -18.26 5.87
CA ALA A 214 -31.18 -17.65 6.08
C ALA A 214 -32.06 -17.69 4.82
N ALA A 215 -31.47 -17.58 3.62
CA ALA A 215 -32.21 -17.67 2.37
C ALA A 215 -32.56 -19.12 2.03
N GLU A 216 -31.65 -20.05 2.32
CA GLU A 216 -31.83 -21.49 2.09
C GLU A 216 -32.91 -22.08 3.03
N LYS A 217 -32.89 -21.73 4.32
CA LYS A 217 -33.94 -22.13 5.28
C LYS A 217 -35.32 -21.56 4.93
N VAL A 218 -35.39 -20.36 4.35
CA VAL A 218 -36.66 -19.75 3.90
C VAL A 218 -37.14 -20.39 2.59
N ALA A 219 -36.24 -20.83 1.72
CA ALA A 219 -36.57 -21.57 0.51
C ALA A 219 -37.08 -22.99 0.85
N GLU A 220 -36.39 -23.72 1.72
CA GLU A 220 -36.79 -25.04 2.22
C GLU A 220 -38.15 -25.01 2.93
N ALA A 221 -38.37 -24.02 3.81
CA ALA A 221 -39.65 -23.86 4.50
C ALA A 221 -40.82 -23.54 3.55
N LYS A 222 -40.56 -22.86 2.42
CA LYS A 222 -41.58 -22.60 1.40
C LYS A 222 -41.86 -23.81 0.51
N THR A 223 -40.85 -24.61 0.19
CA THR A 223 -41.02 -25.87 -0.55
C THR A 223 -41.79 -26.92 0.26
N ASP A 224 -41.50 -27.06 1.57
CA ASP A 224 -42.22 -27.99 2.44
C ASP A 224 -43.69 -27.59 2.69
N ALA A 225 -43.98 -26.29 2.73
CA ALA A 225 -45.34 -25.79 2.84
C ALA A 225 -46.16 -25.95 1.54
N GLY A 226 -45.51 -25.98 0.38
CA GLY A 226 -46.12 -26.22 -0.93
C GLY A 226 -46.41 -27.70 -1.21
N ALA A 227 -45.61 -28.62 -0.67
CA ALA A 227 -45.77 -30.06 -0.86
C ALA A 227 -46.85 -30.71 0.04
N LYS A 228 -47.41 -29.97 1.00
CA LYS A 228 -48.47 -30.42 1.92
C LYS A 228 -49.89 -29.94 1.56
N LYS A 229 -50.08 -29.36 0.38
CA LYS A 229 -51.39 -29.00 -0.18
C LYS A 229 -51.71 -29.86 -1.39
#